data_AF-A0A7S0IZT4-F1
#
_entry.id   AF-A0A7S0IZT4-F1
#
_cell.length_a   1.000
_cell.length_b   1.000
_cell.length_c   1.000
_cell.angle_alpha   90.00
_cell.angle_beta   90.00
_cell.angle_gamma   90.00
#
_symmetry.space_group_name_H-M   'P 1'
#
loop_
_entity.id
_entity.type
_entity.pdbx_description
1 polymer ?
#
loop_
_entity_poly.entity_id
_entity_poly.type
_entity_poly.pdbx_seq_one_letter_code
_entity_poly.pdbx_strand_id
1 'polypeptide(L)'
;MTTSEYRCQFAIWALMKAPLLISTDVTNMSAATLEILSNTDVIAINQDALGVAGRLVEERPPDAAHLQVWAGPLSAGRVAVVLWNRGETMQEILGRFVNMQLEGSARVYDCLAHEDLGIASGQLVRNVSAHDVAVFVLTPTTGEHEDVGRRGDGGRQQGVAGGSRAWTAAHDAAWAARWRGHGVAYPQSRLAWEAEKQAGSKIYRRRANRR
;
A
#
# COMPACT_ATOMS: atom_id res chain seq x y z
N MET A 1 3.47 10.80 -21.02
CA MET A 1 3.56 9.76 -19.98
C MET A 1 3.46 8.41 -20.62
N THR A 2 4.27 7.46 -20.16
CA THR A 2 4.19 6.06 -20.55
C THR A 2 2.99 5.38 -19.86
N THR A 3 2.60 4.20 -20.33
CA THR A 3 1.55 3.39 -19.68
C THR A 3 1.87 3.11 -18.21
N SER A 4 3.12 2.78 -17.89
CA SER A 4 3.60 2.54 -16.51
C SER A 4 3.49 3.79 -15.64
N GLU A 5 3.85 4.96 -16.17
CA GLU A 5 3.69 6.22 -15.43
C GLU A 5 2.20 6.55 -15.18
N TYR A 6 1.31 6.27 -16.14
CA TYR A 6 -0.13 6.42 -15.92
C TYR A 6 -0.68 5.45 -14.87
N ARG A 7 -0.19 4.20 -14.84
CA ARG A 7 -0.51 3.23 -13.77
C ARG A 7 -0.07 3.75 -12.41
N CYS A 8 1.16 4.28 -12.31
CA CYS A 8 1.68 4.87 -11.08
C CYS A 8 0.79 6.02 -10.59
N GLN A 9 0.46 6.96 -11.47
CA GLN A 9 -0.40 8.09 -11.14
C GLN A 9 -1.75 7.61 -10.62
N PHE A 10 -2.41 6.71 -11.36
CA PHE A 10 -3.74 6.21 -11.00
C PHE A 10 -3.72 5.45 -9.67
N ALA A 11 -2.74 4.56 -9.47
CA ALA A 11 -2.61 3.77 -8.24
C ALA A 11 -2.40 4.63 -6.99
N ILE A 12 -1.50 5.62 -7.06
CA ILE A 12 -1.24 6.53 -5.92
C ILE A 12 -2.46 7.41 -5.64
N TRP A 13 -3.10 7.96 -6.68
CA TRP A 13 -4.32 8.77 -6.53
C TRP A 13 -5.47 7.98 -5.90
N ALA A 14 -5.64 6.73 -6.36
CA ALA A 14 -6.62 5.80 -5.83
C ALA A 14 -6.36 5.51 -4.35
N LEU A 15 -5.12 5.14 -3.99
CA LEU A 15 -4.71 4.84 -2.62
C LEU A 15 -4.90 6.04 -1.67
N MET A 16 -4.65 7.25 -2.15
CA MET A 16 -4.84 8.49 -1.39
C MET A 16 -6.31 8.91 -1.23
N LYS A 17 -7.27 8.13 -1.75
CA LYS A 17 -8.71 8.43 -1.74
C LYS A 17 -9.03 9.78 -2.39
N ALA A 18 -8.20 10.21 -3.35
CA ALA A 18 -8.42 11.45 -4.05
C ALA A 18 -9.54 11.27 -5.11
N PRO A 19 -10.29 12.35 -5.45
CA PRO A 19 -11.32 12.28 -6.48
C PRO A 19 -10.74 11.82 -7.82
N LEU A 20 -11.33 10.79 -8.43
CA LEU A 20 -10.94 10.27 -9.75
C LEU A 20 -11.65 11.04 -10.87
N LEU A 21 -11.20 12.27 -11.12
CA LEU A 21 -11.70 13.11 -12.20
C LEU A 21 -10.87 12.91 -13.46
N ILE A 22 -11.49 12.44 -14.54
CA ILE A 22 -10.84 12.21 -15.83
C ILE A 22 -10.89 13.51 -16.64
N SER A 23 -9.73 14.01 -17.05
CA SER A 23 -9.60 15.20 -17.91
C SER A 23 -9.15 14.88 -19.34
N THR A 24 -8.87 13.60 -19.64
CA THR A 24 -8.46 13.17 -20.97
C THR A 24 -9.64 13.11 -21.93
N ASP A 25 -9.36 13.25 -23.23
CA ASP A 25 -10.39 13.10 -24.27
C ASP A 25 -10.91 11.66 -24.28
N VAL A 26 -12.14 11.47 -23.79
CA VAL A 26 -12.77 10.17 -23.70
C VAL A 26 -13.20 9.62 -25.06
N THR A 27 -13.29 10.46 -26.08
CA THR A 27 -13.65 10.05 -27.45
C THR A 27 -12.45 9.46 -28.21
N ASN A 28 -11.23 9.77 -27.75
CA ASN A 28 -9.98 9.41 -28.41
C ASN A 28 -8.91 8.96 -27.41
N MET A 29 -9.26 8.02 -26.52
CA MET A 29 -8.30 7.41 -25.60
C MET A 29 -7.76 6.09 -26.13
N SER A 30 -6.50 5.79 -25.79
CA SER A 30 -5.91 4.49 -26.11
C SER A 30 -6.56 3.38 -25.28
N ALA A 31 -6.58 2.15 -25.81
CA ALA A 31 -7.07 0.98 -25.08
C ALA A 31 -6.32 0.77 -23.74
N ALA A 32 -5.01 1.02 -23.72
CA ALA A 32 -4.21 0.93 -22.50
C ALA A 32 -4.60 2.00 -21.45
N THR A 33 -4.94 3.22 -21.90
CA THR A 33 -5.45 4.26 -20.99
C THR A 33 -6.81 3.88 -20.43
N LEU A 34 -7.70 3.36 -21.28
CA LEU A 34 -9.01 2.89 -20.85
C LEU A 34 -8.88 1.78 -19.81
N GLU A 35 -8.04 0.77 -20.07
CA GLU A 35 -7.77 -0.34 -19.17
C GLU A 35 -7.34 0.14 -17.78
N ILE A 36 -6.42 1.11 -17.72
CA ILE A 36 -5.98 1.72 -16.45
C ILE A 36 -7.16 2.41 -15.75
N LEU A 37 -7.86 3.30 -16.45
CA LEU A 37 -8.93 4.10 -15.87
C LEU A 37 -10.17 3.28 -15.48
N SER A 38 -10.37 2.13 -16.11
CA SER A 38 -11.47 1.21 -15.83
C SER A 38 -11.10 0.05 -14.90
N ASN A 39 -9.88 0.01 -14.36
CA ASN A 39 -9.46 -1.07 -13.45
C ASN A 39 -10.31 -1.05 -12.16
N THR A 40 -11.24 -1.99 -12.08
CA THR A 40 -12.24 -2.05 -11.01
C THR A 40 -11.64 -2.33 -9.63
N ASP A 41 -10.53 -3.05 -9.55
CA ASP A 41 -9.86 -3.36 -8.28
C ASP A 41 -9.18 -2.12 -7.69
N VAL A 42 -8.50 -1.34 -8.54
CA VAL A 42 -7.89 -0.06 -8.11
C VAL A 42 -8.96 0.98 -7.80
N ILE A 43 -10.08 1.01 -8.54
CA ILE A 43 -11.24 1.85 -8.21
C ILE A 43 -11.85 1.43 -6.86
N ALA A 44 -11.96 0.12 -6.58
CA ALA A 44 -12.47 -0.38 -5.31
C ALA A 44 -11.58 0.02 -4.13
N ILE A 45 -10.26 0.07 -4.34
CA ILE A 45 -9.35 0.68 -3.36
C ILE A 45 -9.74 2.13 -3.13
N ASN A 46 -9.94 2.95 -4.16
CA ASN A 46 -10.30 4.36 -3.99
C ASN A 46 -11.66 4.55 -3.28
N GLN A 47 -12.65 3.73 -3.63
CA GLN A 47 -14.04 3.84 -3.20
C GLN A 47 -14.37 3.04 -1.92
N ASP A 48 -13.36 2.44 -1.28
CA ASP A 48 -13.57 1.66 -0.05
C ASP A 48 -14.23 2.51 1.05
N ALA A 49 -15.23 1.92 1.70
CA ALA A 49 -16.10 2.58 2.68
C ALA A 49 -15.37 3.15 3.90
N LEU A 50 -14.14 2.69 4.18
CA LEU A 50 -13.35 3.23 5.29
C LEU A 50 -12.90 4.67 5.02
N GLY A 51 -12.72 5.07 3.76
CA GLY A 51 -12.40 6.44 3.36
C GLY A 51 -11.06 6.99 3.87
N VAL A 52 -10.17 6.13 4.39
CA VAL A 52 -8.88 6.56 4.95
C VAL A 52 -7.80 6.54 3.87
N ALA A 53 -7.15 7.68 3.67
CA ALA A 53 -6.03 7.81 2.74
C ALA A 53 -4.82 6.95 3.15
N GLY A 54 -4.28 6.22 2.18
CA GLY A 54 -3.00 5.53 2.32
C GLY A 54 -1.82 6.50 2.39
N ARG A 55 -0.68 5.95 2.77
CA ARG A 55 0.52 6.71 3.14
C ARG A 55 1.78 5.98 2.74
N LEU A 56 2.86 6.73 2.59
CA LEU A 56 4.20 6.18 2.47
C LEU A 56 4.57 5.51 3.80
N VAL A 57 4.81 4.20 3.77
CA VAL A 57 5.18 3.39 4.95
C VAL A 57 6.64 2.95 4.93
N GLU A 58 7.27 2.92 3.75
CA GLU A 58 8.70 2.69 3.60
C GLU A 58 9.23 3.45 2.38
N GLU A 59 10.41 4.05 2.52
CA GLU A 59 11.15 4.68 1.42
C GLU A 59 12.61 4.27 1.52
N ARG A 60 13.16 3.72 0.44
CA ARG A 60 14.57 3.35 0.34
C ARG A 60 15.42 4.57 -0.06
N PRO A 61 16.67 4.70 0.40
CA PRO A 61 17.48 5.88 0.13
C PRO A 61 17.79 6.10 -1.38
N PRO A 62 18.16 7.33 -1.78
CA PRO A 62 18.36 7.74 -3.17
C PRO A 62 19.40 6.96 -3.97
N ASP A 63 20.41 6.42 -3.30
CA ASP A 63 21.44 5.56 -3.91
C ASP A 63 20.89 4.20 -4.33
N ALA A 64 19.69 3.83 -3.86
CA ALA A 64 18.99 2.61 -4.20
C ALA A 64 17.63 2.93 -4.85
N ALA A 65 17.65 3.22 -6.16
CA ALA A 65 16.51 3.25 -7.09
C ALA A 65 15.21 3.96 -6.64
N HIS A 66 15.24 4.80 -5.60
CA HIS A 66 14.10 5.55 -5.08
C HIS A 66 12.83 4.71 -4.87
N LEU A 67 12.99 3.51 -4.29
CA LEU A 67 11.90 2.56 -4.10
C LEU A 67 10.99 3.00 -2.94
N GLN A 68 9.68 2.93 -3.15
CA GLN A 68 8.68 3.32 -2.16
C GLN A 68 7.64 2.22 -1.95
N VAL A 69 7.24 2.06 -0.70
CA VAL A 69 6.10 1.22 -0.31
C VAL A 69 5.06 2.14 0.31
N TRP A 70 3.90 2.18 -0.34
CA TRP A 70 2.74 2.88 0.16
C TRP A 70 1.71 1.86 0.62
N ALA A 71 1.00 2.18 1.69
CA ALA A 71 -0.07 1.33 2.18
C ALA A 71 -1.19 2.14 2.84
N GLY A 72 -2.40 1.60 2.83
CA GLY A 72 -3.57 2.22 3.46
C GLY A 72 -4.57 1.19 3.92
N PRO A 73 -5.31 1.45 5.01
CA PRO A 73 -6.31 0.53 5.49
C PRO A 73 -7.53 0.55 4.57
N LEU A 74 -8.13 -0.62 4.41
CA LEU A 74 -9.43 -0.81 3.81
C LEU A 74 -10.38 -1.39 4.86
N SER A 75 -11.68 -1.35 4.56
CA SER A 75 -12.71 -2.02 5.35
C SER A 75 -12.41 -3.51 5.56
N ALA A 76 -12.94 -4.07 6.65
CA ALA A 76 -12.74 -5.48 7.00
C ALA A 76 -11.28 -5.87 7.29
N GLY A 77 -10.49 -4.94 7.84
CA GLY A 77 -9.10 -5.19 8.25
C GLY A 77 -8.11 -5.41 7.10
N ARG A 78 -8.55 -5.24 5.86
CA ARG A 78 -7.71 -5.37 4.66
C ARG A 78 -6.76 -4.18 4.54
N VAL A 79 -5.71 -4.35 3.74
CA VAL A 79 -4.73 -3.31 3.42
C VAL A 79 -4.54 -3.22 1.91
N ALA A 80 -4.64 -2.01 1.36
CA ALA A 80 -4.14 -1.72 0.02
C ALA A 80 -2.64 -1.43 0.09
N VAL A 81 -1.85 -2.03 -0.78
CA VAL A 81 -0.40 -1.86 -0.86
C VAL A 81 0.00 -1.48 -2.28
N VAL A 82 0.88 -0.49 -2.39
CA VAL A 82 1.43 -0.01 -3.64
C VAL A 82 2.95 -0.06 -3.54
N LEU A 83 3.58 -0.89 -4.37
CA LEU A 83 5.04 -0.96 -4.51
C LEU A 83 5.44 -0.13 -5.72
N TRP A 84 6.13 0.99 -5.50
CA TRP A 84 6.46 1.94 -6.55
C TRP A 84 7.96 2.02 -6.79
N ASN A 85 8.37 1.70 -8.01
CA ASN A 85 9.73 1.88 -8.48
C ASN A 85 9.86 3.22 -9.21
N ARG A 86 10.59 4.16 -8.61
CA ARG A 86 10.89 5.47 -9.22
C ARG A 86 12.26 5.52 -9.89
N GLY A 87 12.95 4.39 -9.95
CA GLY A 87 14.25 4.24 -10.57
C GLY A 87 14.16 3.90 -12.05
N GLU A 88 15.33 3.88 -12.69
CA GLU A 88 15.50 3.70 -14.13
C GLU A 88 15.63 2.23 -14.57
N THR A 89 15.66 1.30 -13.62
CA THR A 89 15.81 -0.14 -13.90
C THR A 89 14.78 -0.95 -13.13
N MET A 90 14.52 -2.18 -13.55
CA MET A 90 13.70 -3.11 -12.78
C MET A 90 14.35 -3.38 -11.42
N GLN A 91 13.54 -3.36 -10.36
CA GLN A 91 14.01 -3.52 -8.99
C GLN A 91 13.10 -4.45 -8.20
N GLU A 92 13.70 -5.21 -7.29
CA GLU A 92 12.96 -5.98 -6.31
C GLU A 92 12.57 -5.08 -5.13
N ILE A 93 11.26 -4.95 -4.91
CA ILE A 93 10.70 -4.20 -3.79
C ILE A 93 10.15 -5.19 -2.77
N LEU A 94 10.56 -5.01 -1.51
CA LEU A 94 10.13 -5.78 -0.36
C LEU A 94 9.26 -4.89 0.52
N GLY A 95 7.98 -5.23 0.65
CA GLY A 95 7.04 -4.62 1.57
C GLY A 95 6.87 -5.47 2.82
N ARG A 96 7.32 -4.98 3.99
CA ARG A 96 7.16 -5.69 5.27
C ARG A 96 5.75 -5.50 5.84
N PHE A 97 5.13 -6.59 6.29
CA PHE A 97 3.79 -6.56 6.86
C PHE A 97 3.70 -5.71 8.14
N VAL A 98 4.76 -5.68 8.94
CA VAL A 98 4.83 -4.82 10.14
C VAL A 98 4.68 -3.34 9.79
N ASN A 99 5.23 -2.90 8.65
CA ASN A 99 5.10 -1.52 8.16
C ASN A 99 3.69 -1.25 7.59
N MET A 100 2.88 -2.28 7.41
CA MET A 100 1.50 -2.24 6.92
C MET A 100 0.50 -2.53 8.04
N GLN A 101 0.96 -2.59 9.30
CA GLN A 101 0.17 -2.97 10.47
C GLN A 101 -0.50 -4.36 10.38
N LEU A 102 0.06 -5.22 9.55
CA LEU A 102 -0.35 -6.62 9.43
C LEU A 102 0.53 -7.50 10.29
N GLU A 103 -0.09 -8.50 10.91
CA GLU A 103 0.57 -9.53 11.71
C GLU A 103 0.34 -10.89 11.07
N GLY A 104 1.35 -11.76 11.13
CA GLY A 104 1.27 -13.12 10.58
C GLY A 104 1.14 -13.13 9.06
N SER A 105 0.09 -13.77 8.56
CA SER A 105 -0.14 -14.03 7.14
C SER A 105 -1.36 -13.31 6.58
N ALA A 106 -1.30 -13.05 5.28
CA ALA A 106 -2.38 -12.43 4.52
C ALA A 106 -2.48 -13.07 3.15
N ARG A 107 -3.72 -13.20 2.65
CA ARG A 107 -3.98 -13.51 1.26
C ARG A 107 -3.66 -12.28 0.42
N VAL A 108 -2.90 -12.47 -0.65
CA VAL A 108 -2.39 -11.40 -1.51
C VAL A 108 -3.11 -11.47 -2.85
N TYR A 109 -3.83 -10.41 -3.18
CA TYR A 109 -4.49 -10.27 -4.48
C TYR A 109 -3.83 -9.15 -5.28
N ASP A 110 -3.44 -9.43 -6.53
CA ASP A 110 -2.87 -8.48 -7.48
C ASP A 110 -3.97 -7.76 -8.25
N CYS A 111 -4.09 -6.45 -8.04
CA CYS A 111 -5.13 -5.64 -8.64
C CYS A 111 -4.86 -5.27 -10.11
N LEU A 112 -3.61 -5.36 -10.56
CA LEU A 112 -3.26 -5.07 -11.96
C LEU A 112 -3.34 -6.32 -12.82
N ALA A 113 -2.94 -7.47 -12.27
CA ALA A 113 -3.04 -8.77 -12.95
C ALA A 113 -4.41 -9.45 -12.78
N HIS A 114 -5.25 -8.95 -11.85
CA HIS A 114 -6.53 -9.57 -11.46
C HIS A 114 -6.36 -11.03 -10.98
N GLU A 115 -5.32 -11.27 -10.16
CA GLU A 115 -4.88 -12.61 -9.78
C GLU A 115 -4.74 -12.76 -8.26
N ASP A 116 -5.23 -13.88 -7.72
CA ASP A 116 -4.95 -14.29 -6.34
C ASP A 116 -3.59 -14.99 -6.29
N LEU A 117 -2.64 -14.38 -5.60
CA LEU A 117 -1.25 -14.86 -5.47
C LEU A 117 -1.07 -15.78 -4.26
N GLY A 118 -2.15 -16.16 -3.58
CA GLY A 118 -2.14 -17.04 -2.42
C GLY A 118 -1.76 -16.31 -1.12
N ILE A 119 -1.23 -17.07 -0.16
CA ILE A 119 -0.93 -16.58 1.18
C ILE A 119 0.55 -16.23 1.28
N ALA A 120 0.84 -15.02 1.76
CA ALA A 120 2.18 -14.58 2.13
C ALA A 120 2.24 -14.29 3.65
N SER A 121 3.43 -14.40 4.23
CA SER A 121 3.66 -14.17 5.66
C SER A 121 4.87 -13.26 5.87
N GLY A 122 4.71 -12.28 6.76
CA GLY A 122 5.76 -11.33 7.16
C GLY A 122 6.15 -10.29 6.11
N GLN A 123 6.10 -10.62 4.82
CA GLN A 123 6.51 -9.73 3.73
C GLN A 123 5.86 -10.08 2.39
N LEU A 124 5.84 -9.10 1.50
CA LEU A 124 5.51 -9.22 0.08
C LEU A 124 6.72 -8.75 -0.74
N VAL A 125 7.15 -9.56 -1.71
CA VAL A 125 8.33 -9.28 -2.54
C VAL A 125 7.95 -9.33 -4.02
N ARG A 126 8.23 -8.28 -4.78
CA ARG A 126 7.92 -8.21 -6.22
C ARG A 126 8.99 -7.48 -7.01
N ASN A 127 9.25 -7.97 -8.21
CA ASN A 127 10.02 -7.25 -9.22
C ASN A 127 9.11 -6.23 -9.90
N VAL A 128 9.51 -4.96 -9.87
CA VAL A 128 8.76 -3.86 -10.47
C VAL A 128 9.64 -3.15 -11.49
N SER A 129 9.14 -3.01 -12.71
CA SER A 129 9.84 -2.32 -13.80
C SER A 129 10.15 -0.86 -13.46
N ALA A 130 11.09 -0.27 -14.20
CA ALA A 130 11.41 1.15 -14.07
C ALA A 130 10.15 2.01 -14.26
N HIS A 131 9.96 3.02 -13.38
CA HIS A 131 8.82 3.95 -13.42
C HIS A 131 7.44 3.26 -13.39
N ASP A 132 7.37 2.05 -12.83
CA ASP A 132 6.14 1.27 -12.75
C ASP A 132 5.75 0.96 -11.31
N VAL A 133 4.57 0.35 -11.17
CA VAL A 133 3.92 0.08 -9.91
C VAL A 133 3.35 -1.34 -9.88
N ALA A 134 3.32 -1.94 -8.70
CA ALA A 134 2.51 -3.11 -8.42
C ALA A 134 1.50 -2.79 -7.31
N VAL A 135 0.26 -3.20 -7.48
CA VAL A 135 -0.86 -2.83 -6.59
C VAL A 135 -1.51 -4.09 -6.05
N PHE A 136 -1.64 -4.17 -4.73
CA PHE A 136 -2.17 -5.34 -4.06
C PHE A 136 -3.24 -4.99 -3.04
N VAL A 137 -4.15 -5.93 -2.82
CA VAL A 137 -4.99 -5.98 -1.61
C VAL A 137 -4.56 -7.18 -0.78
N LEU A 138 -4.19 -6.90 0.47
CA LEU A 138 -3.81 -7.90 1.45
C LEU A 138 -4.99 -8.10 2.41
N THR A 139 -5.47 -9.33 2.49
CA THR A 139 -6.54 -9.71 3.41
C THR A 139 -5.93 -10.57 4.52
N PRO A 140 -5.90 -10.09 5.78
CA PRO A 140 -5.36 -10.88 6.88
C PRO A 140 -6.05 -12.24 6.95
N THR A 141 -5.27 -13.32 7.00
CA THR A 141 -5.80 -14.63 7.38
C THR A 141 -5.81 -14.63 8.90
N THR A 142 -6.78 -13.94 9.50
CA THR A 142 -6.99 -14.01 10.96
C THR A 142 -7.02 -15.49 11.30
N GLY A 143 -6.13 -15.96 12.18
CA GLY A 143 -5.90 -17.38 12.39
C GLY A 143 -7.20 -18.17 12.34
N GLU A 144 -7.44 -18.84 11.21
CA GLU A 144 -8.23 -20.05 11.22
C GLU A 144 -7.44 -20.93 12.16
N HIS A 145 -7.91 -21.01 13.40
CA HIS A 145 -7.52 -22.10 14.28
C HIS A 145 -7.98 -23.33 13.50
N GLU A 146 -7.08 -23.90 12.68
CA GLU A 146 -7.23 -25.26 12.20
C GLU A 146 -7.32 -26.08 13.48
N ASP A 147 -8.54 -26.41 13.89
CA ASP A 147 -8.80 -27.53 14.78
C ASP A 147 -8.35 -28.79 14.04
N VAL A 148 -7.03 -29.00 14.01
CA VAL A 148 -6.43 -30.29 13.70
C VAL A 148 -6.89 -31.22 14.80
N GLY A 149 -7.92 -32.00 14.46
CA GLY A 149 -8.71 -32.81 15.37
C GLY A 149 -7.85 -33.59 16.37
N ARG A 150 -7.91 -33.15 17.63
CA ARG A 150 -7.57 -34.01 18.76
C ARG A 150 -8.75 -34.95 18.98
N ARG A 151 -8.66 -36.17 18.45
CA ARG A 151 -9.61 -37.25 18.75
C ARG A 151 -9.50 -37.68 20.22
N GLY A 152 -10.66 -37.84 20.86
CA GLY A 152 -10.91 -38.45 22.18
C GLY A 152 -11.35 -37.40 23.21
N ASP A 153 -12.50 -37.46 23.89
CA ASP A 153 -13.48 -38.53 24.11
C ASP A 153 -14.82 -37.88 24.59
N GLY A 154 -15.91 -38.64 24.55
CA GLY A 154 -17.35 -38.30 24.67
C GLY A 154 -17.81 -37.07 25.46
N GLY A 155 -18.67 -36.26 24.81
CA GLY A 155 -19.52 -35.25 25.46
C GLY A 155 -20.51 -34.62 24.49
N ARG A 156 -21.79 -35.00 24.60
CA ARG A 156 -22.90 -34.56 23.73
C ARG A 156 -23.28 -33.11 24.08
N GLN A 157 -22.85 -32.12 23.29
CA GLN A 157 -23.40 -30.75 23.33
C GLN A 157 -23.54 -30.15 21.93
N GLN A 158 -24.55 -29.29 21.81
CA GLN A 158 -25.24 -28.81 20.61
C GLN A 158 -24.33 -28.03 19.66
N GLY A 159 -24.50 -28.24 18.35
CA GLY A 159 -23.73 -27.58 17.31
C GLY A 159 -23.96 -26.08 17.29
N VAL A 160 -22.91 -25.32 17.59
CA VAL A 160 -22.82 -23.90 17.25
C VAL A 160 -22.03 -23.84 15.94
N ALA A 161 -22.71 -23.49 14.85
CA ALA A 161 -22.08 -23.24 13.58
C ALA A 161 -21.00 -22.16 13.75
N GLY A 162 -19.75 -22.47 13.38
CA GLY A 162 -18.63 -21.54 13.37
C GLY A 162 -18.89 -20.42 12.37
N GLY A 163 -19.48 -19.33 12.84
CA GLY A 163 -19.67 -18.12 12.07
C GLY A 163 -18.36 -17.36 11.98
N SER A 164 -17.87 -17.14 10.76
CA SER A 164 -16.98 -16.04 10.41
C SER A 164 -17.47 -14.79 11.15
N ARG A 165 -16.66 -14.28 12.09
CA ARG A 165 -17.04 -13.11 12.88
C ARG A 165 -16.95 -11.90 11.95
N ALA A 166 -18.09 -11.54 11.35
CA ALA A 166 -18.18 -10.41 10.44
C ALA A 166 -17.57 -9.15 11.10
N TRP A 167 -16.69 -8.49 10.37
CA TRP A 167 -16.07 -7.25 10.82
C TRP A 167 -17.15 -6.21 11.13
N THR A 168 -17.11 -5.66 12.34
CA THR A 168 -18.11 -4.68 12.80
C THR A 168 -17.67 -3.26 12.47
N ALA A 169 -18.61 -2.30 12.44
CA ALA A 169 -18.26 -0.88 12.30
C ALA A 169 -17.29 -0.39 13.40
N ALA A 170 -17.37 -0.97 14.61
CA ALA A 170 -16.44 -0.68 15.70
C ALA A 170 -15.03 -1.21 15.40
N HIS A 171 -14.92 -2.39 14.79
CA HIS A 171 -13.64 -2.89 14.29
C HIS A 171 -13.03 -1.92 13.27
N ASP A 172 -13.80 -1.54 12.26
CA ASP A 172 -13.31 -0.68 11.18
C ASP A 172 -12.91 0.72 11.70
N ALA A 173 -13.66 1.28 12.66
CA ALA A 173 -13.28 2.52 13.33
C ALA A 173 -11.94 2.39 14.09
N ALA A 174 -11.73 1.28 14.81
CA ALA A 174 -10.47 1.01 15.49
C ALA A 174 -9.31 0.79 14.49
N TRP A 175 -9.59 0.07 13.40
CA TRP A 175 -8.64 -0.16 12.32
C TRP A 175 -8.20 1.14 11.67
N ALA A 176 -9.13 1.99 11.24
CA ALA A 176 -8.85 3.34 10.74
C ALA A 176 -8.04 4.18 11.75
N ALA A 177 -8.35 4.06 13.05
CA ALA A 177 -7.65 4.82 14.08
C ALA A 177 -6.17 4.48 14.17
N ARG A 178 -5.78 3.20 14.02
CA ARG A 178 -4.37 2.80 14.06
C ARG A 178 -3.54 3.42 12.94
N TRP A 179 -4.16 3.77 11.82
CA TRP A 179 -3.50 4.42 10.69
C TRP A 179 -3.42 5.95 10.83
N ARG A 180 -4.06 6.55 11.84
CA ARG A 180 -3.84 7.98 12.17
C ARG A 180 -2.41 8.16 12.69
N GLY A 181 -1.69 9.14 12.14
CA GLY A 181 -0.26 9.37 12.46
C GLY A 181 0.75 8.30 11.99
N HIS A 182 0.30 7.16 11.44
CA HIS A 182 1.18 6.10 10.91
C HIS A 182 1.86 6.50 9.58
N GLY A 183 3.00 5.88 9.29
CA GLY A 183 3.80 6.09 8.07
C GLY A 183 5.11 6.84 8.33
N VAL A 184 5.84 7.12 7.26
CA VAL A 184 7.11 7.85 7.31
C VAL A 184 6.83 9.32 7.66
N ALA A 185 7.16 9.73 8.90
CA ALA A 185 6.93 11.10 9.37
C ALA A 185 7.79 12.14 8.63
N TYR A 186 8.99 11.76 8.22
CA TYR A 186 9.94 12.60 7.49
C TYR A 186 10.43 11.86 6.24
N PRO A 187 9.76 12.05 5.08
CA PRO A 187 10.25 11.49 3.82
C PRO A 187 11.63 12.04 3.50
N GLN A 188 12.46 11.24 2.82
CA GLN A 188 13.88 11.56 2.63
C GLN A 188 14.09 12.83 1.82
N SER A 189 13.17 13.17 0.91
CA SER A 189 13.19 14.44 0.17
C SER A 189 13.13 15.67 1.09
N ARG A 190 12.41 15.58 2.22
CA ARG A 190 12.36 16.66 3.23
C ARG A 190 13.68 16.74 3.99
N LEU A 191 14.26 15.60 4.38
CA LEU A 191 15.55 15.57 5.08
C LEU A 191 16.70 16.10 4.21
N ALA A 192 16.72 15.74 2.92
CA ALA A 192 17.69 16.24 1.95
C ALA A 192 17.58 17.77 1.78
N TRP A 193 16.37 18.29 1.60
CA TRP A 193 16.13 19.74 1.51
C TRP A 193 16.51 20.50 2.80
N GLU A 194 16.24 19.93 3.97
CA GLU A 194 16.64 20.52 5.25
C GLU A 194 18.17 20.55 5.39
N ALA A 195 18.85 19.47 4.99
CA ALA A 195 20.31 19.39 4.97
C ALA A 195 20.91 20.44 4.01
N GLU A 196 20.34 20.62 2.82
CA GLU A 196 20.74 21.66 1.86
C GLU A 196 20.55 23.07 2.42
N LYS A 197 19.41 23.35 3.06
CA LYS A 197 19.17 24.64 3.73
C LYS A 197 20.18 24.90 4.85
N GLN A 198 20.50 23.88 5.64
CA GLN A 198 21.45 24.00 6.74
C GLN A 198 22.89 24.17 6.23
N ALA A 199 23.25 23.53 5.11
CA ALA A 199 24.51 23.74 4.42
C ALA A 199 24.62 25.15 3.81
N GLY A 200 23.57 25.63 3.14
CA GLY A 200 23.51 27.00 2.59
C GLY A 200 23.62 28.08 3.66
N SER A 201 22.96 27.89 4.81
CA SER A 201 23.06 28.81 5.96
C SER A 201 24.49 28.86 6.56
N LYS A 202 25.18 27.72 6.64
CA LYS A 202 26.58 27.64 7.11
C LYS A 202 27.56 28.32 6.15
N ILE A 203 27.34 28.22 4.84
CA ILE A 203 28.15 28.90 3.81
C ILE A 203 27.98 30.42 3.92
N TYR A 204 26.75 30.90 4.12
CA TYR A 204 26.47 32.33 4.29
C TYR A 204 27.15 32.90 5.56
N ARG A 205 27.06 32.20 6.71
CA ARG A 205 27.75 32.63 7.95
C ARG A 205 29.27 32.63 7.85
N ARG A 206 29.87 31.68 7.12
CA ARG A 206 31.33 31.66 6.89
C ARG A 206 31.83 32.81 6.01
N ARG A 207 31.00 33.32 5.09
CA ARG A 207 31.31 34.54 4.30
C ARG A 207 31.15 35.82 5.11
N ALA A 208 30.21 35.88 6.05
CA ALA A 208 30.01 37.04 6.92
C ALA A 208 31.16 37.26 7.92
N ASN A 209 31.78 36.19 8.44
CA ASN A 209 32.90 36.27 9.39
C ASN A 209 34.30 36.43 8.75
N ARG A 210 34.38 36.66 7.43
CA ARG A 210 35.66 36.90 6.71
C ARG A 210 35.82 38.34 6.20
N ARG A 211 35.07 39.29 6.77
CA ARG A 211 35.22 40.73 6.51
C ARG A 211 35.72 41.44 7.75
#